data_AF-A0ABD0LKR9-F1
#
_entry.id   AF-A0ABD0LKR9-F1
#
_cell.length_a   1.000
_cell.length_b   1.000
_cell.length_c   1.000
_cell.angle_alpha   90.00
_cell.angle_beta   90.00
_cell.angle_gamma   90.00
#
_symmetry.space_group_name_H-M   'P 1'
#
loop_
_entity.id
_entity.type
_entity.pdbx_description
1 polymer ?
#
loop_
_entity_poly.entity_id
_entity_poly.type
_entity_poly.pdbx_seq_one_letter_code
_entity_poly.pdbx_strand_id
1 'polypeptide(L)'
;MSTAGDRKQWELSKAIMTYWSNFIKTGNPNNPTHVKEQWLPFNTHDEYYLYLDLDVTSARKRCKARRTDFWLDFLPKVKAASGRYQDNVNSDCSSSGEGQTQPYVWTLLVVTVLGEMASLVNHS
;
A
#
# COMPACT_ATOMS: atom_id res chain seq x y z
N MET A 1 15.17 -28.57 20.43
CA MET A 1 16.29 -28.61 19.47
C MET A 1 15.97 -27.58 18.38
N SER A 2 16.58 -26.39 18.41
CA SER A 2 16.27 -25.32 17.42
C SER A 2 16.95 -25.66 16.09
N THR A 3 16.21 -25.54 14.99
CA THR A 3 16.67 -25.94 13.66
C THR A 3 17.65 -24.91 13.08
N ALA A 4 18.45 -25.30 12.09
CA ALA A 4 19.36 -24.39 11.42
C ALA A 4 18.64 -23.21 10.74
N GLY A 5 17.37 -23.40 10.32
CA GLY A 5 16.53 -22.36 9.73
C GLY A 5 16.16 -21.27 10.75
N ASP A 6 15.79 -21.67 11.96
CA ASP A 6 15.40 -20.74 13.04
C ASP A 6 16.55 -19.75 13.35
N ARG A 7 17.80 -20.25 13.35
CA ARG A 7 18.97 -19.40 13.60
C ARG A 7 19.17 -18.33 12.52
N LYS A 8 19.01 -18.68 11.24
CA LYS A 8 19.15 -17.69 10.15
C LYS A 8 18.06 -16.61 10.23
N GLN A 9 16.83 -17.00 10.57
CA GLN A 9 15.72 -16.05 10.75
C GLN A 9 15.96 -15.12 11.94
N TRP A 10 16.49 -15.63 13.05
CA TRP A 10 16.89 -14.83 14.20
C TRP A 10 17.96 -13.80 13.83
N GLU A 11 19.02 -14.22 13.12
CA GLU A 11 20.08 -13.30 12.68
C GLU A 11 19.56 -12.24 11.71
N LEU A 12 18.63 -12.60 10.81
CA LEU A 12 17.96 -11.62 9.94
C LEU A 12 17.17 -10.60 10.76
N SER A 13 16.35 -11.05 11.72
CA SER A 13 15.58 -10.17 12.60
C SER A 13 16.49 -9.20 13.36
N LYS A 14 17.58 -9.72 13.93
CA LYS A 14 18.60 -8.93 14.63
C LYS A 14 19.26 -7.90 13.71
N ALA A 15 19.60 -8.26 12.48
CA ALA A 15 20.17 -7.34 11.50
C ALA A 15 19.20 -6.21 11.17
N ILE A 16 17.93 -6.54 10.89
CA ILE A 16 16.87 -5.57 10.60
C ILE A 16 16.72 -4.58 11.74
N MET A 17 16.57 -5.07 12.98
CA MET A 17 16.46 -4.21 14.16
C MET A 17 17.68 -3.32 14.36
N THR A 18 18.88 -3.84 14.06
CA THR A 18 20.12 -3.05 14.17
C THR A 18 20.10 -1.88 13.20
N TYR A 19 19.82 -2.09 11.91
CA TYR A 19 19.70 -1.01 10.93
C TYR A 19 18.65 0.03 11.33
N TRP A 20 17.47 -0.41 11.77
CA TRP A 20 16.41 0.50 12.21
C TRP A 20 16.82 1.31 13.44
N SER A 21 17.43 0.67 14.43
CA SER A 21 17.88 1.35 15.66
C SER A 21 19.00 2.37 15.38
N ASN A 22 19.93 2.03 14.47
CA ASN A 22 20.99 2.91 14.01
C ASN A 22 20.41 4.15 13.31
N PHE A 23 19.46 3.93 12.39
CA PHE A 23 18.78 5.00 11.68
C PHE A 23 18.03 5.94 12.62
N ILE A 24 17.28 5.42 13.60
CA ILE A 24 16.56 6.24 14.58
C ILE A 24 17.53 7.09 15.41
N LYS A 25 18.69 6.53 15.79
CA LYS A 25 19.67 7.22 16.65
C LYS A 25 20.44 8.31 15.93
N THR A 26 20.81 8.11 14.67
CA THR A 26 21.79 8.98 13.98
C THR A 26 21.35 9.46 12.59
N GLY A 27 20.24 8.94 12.07
CA GLY A 27 19.86 9.09 10.65
C GLY A 27 20.68 8.21 9.70
N ASN A 28 21.75 7.55 10.16
CA ASN A 28 22.58 6.67 9.35
C ASN A 28 22.37 5.20 9.79
N PRO A 29 21.78 4.34 8.95
CA PRO A 29 21.52 2.95 9.29
C PRO A 29 22.80 2.12 9.53
N ASN A 30 23.96 2.60 9.11
CA ASN A 30 25.24 1.93 9.26
C ASN A 30 25.96 2.25 10.60
N ASN A 31 25.43 3.21 11.38
CA ASN A 31 26.07 3.72 12.60
C ASN A 31 25.06 3.95 13.73
N PRO A 32 25.45 3.80 15.00
CA PRO A 32 26.81 3.55 15.49
C PRO A 32 27.16 2.06 15.58
N THR A 33 26.15 1.18 15.55
CA THR A 33 26.37 -0.26 15.67
C THR A 33 26.84 -0.80 14.34
N HIS A 34 27.92 -1.57 14.33
CA HIS A 34 28.44 -2.18 13.11
C HIS A 34 27.40 -3.12 12.47
N VAL A 35 27.30 -3.04 11.14
CA VAL A 35 26.43 -3.85 10.30
C VAL A 35 27.27 -4.59 9.27
N LYS A 36 26.86 -5.81 8.93
CA LYS A 36 27.62 -6.70 8.04
C LYS A 36 27.75 -6.15 6.62
N GLU A 37 26.68 -5.54 6.12
CA GLU A 37 26.61 -4.96 4.78
C GLU A 37 26.36 -3.47 4.90
N GLN A 38 26.89 -2.66 3.98
CA GLN A 38 26.59 -1.24 3.99
C GLN A 38 25.25 -0.97 3.29
N TRP A 39 24.35 -0.28 3.99
CA TRP A 39 23.16 0.30 3.41
C TRP A 39 23.54 1.64 2.75
N LEU A 40 23.72 1.61 1.43
CA LEU A 40 24.00 2.79 0.62
C LEU A 40 22.79 3.72 0.54
N PRO A 41 22.99 5.05 0.57
CA PRO A 41 21.91 6.01 0.39
C PRO A 41 21.30 5.86 -1.01
N PHE A 42 19.97 6.01 -1.07
CA PHE A 42 19.26 5.98 -2.34
C PHE A 42 19.63 7.21 -3.19
N ASN A 43 19.87 6.99 -4.48
CA ASN A 43 20.04 8.05 -5.46
C ASN A 43 19.23 7.71 -6.73
N THR A 44 18.89 8.69 -7.55
CA THR A 44 18.04 8.50 -8.74
C THR A 44 18.77 7.88 -9.94
N HIS A 45 20.10 7.82 -9.92
CA HIS A 45 20.92 7.27 -11.00
C HIS A 45 21.12 5.76 -10.89
N ASP A 46 21.48 5.30 -9.70
CA ASP A 46 21.80 3.92 -9.38
C ASP A 46 20.66 3.20 -8.67
N GLU A 47 19.85 3.93 -7.90
CA GLU A 47 18.67 3.40 -7.22
C GLU A 47 18.95 2.13 -6.41
N TYR A 48 20.08 2.16 -5.72
CA TYR A 48 20.51 1.09 -4.83
C TYR A 48 19.52 0.88 -3.69
N TYR A 49 19.23 -0.39 -3.40
CA TYR A 49 18.47 -0.78 -2.23
C TYR A 49 19.11 -1.98 -1.55
N LEU A 50 19.07 -2.00 -0.22
CA LEU A 50 19.52 -3.15 0.56
C LEU A 50 18.50 -4.29 0.41
N TYR A 51 18.99 -5.49 0.08
CA TYR A 51 18.13 -6.68 0.01
C TYR A 51 18.23 -7.46 1.32
N LEU A 52 17.16 -7.39 2.11
CA LEU A 52 17.04 -8.05 3.41
C LEU A 52 16.41 -9.44 3.21
N ASP A 53 17.23 -10.47 3.36
CA ASP A 53 16.86 -11.89 3.26
C ASP A 53 17.76 -12.71 4.20
N LEU A 54 17.53 -14.02 4.32
CA LEU A 54 18.31 -14.91 5.20
C LEU A 54 19.81 -14.80 4.99
N ASP A 55 20.23 -14.46 3.76
CA ASP A 55 21.58 -14.04 3.44
C ASP A 55 21.54 -12.57 2.97
N VAL A 56 21.59 -11.64 3.93
CA VAL A 56 21.65 -10.20 3.66
C VAL A 56 22.85 -9.92 2.76
N THR A 57 22.59 -9.36 1.59
CA THR A 57 23.58 -9.07 0.57
C THR A 57 23.59 -7.58 0.26
N SER A 58 24.76 -7.07 -0.08
CA SER A 58 24.96 -5.68 -0.50
C SER A 58 24.04 -5.28 -1.65
N ALA A 59 23.85 -3.96 -1.75
CA ALA A 59 22.76 -3.32 -2.47
C ALA A 59 22.49 -3.89 -3.87
N ARG A 60 21.22 -4.22 -4.14
CA ARG A 60 20.76 -4.56 -5.48
C ARG A 60 20.44 -3.28 -6.26
N LYS A 61 20.71 -3.30 -7.56
CA LYS A 61 20.29 -2.26 -8.51
C LYS A 61 18.84 -2.51 -8.94
N ARG A 62 18.09 -1.43 -9.17
CA ARG A 62 16.66 -1.38 -9.51
C ARG A 62 16.19 -2.51 -10.46
N CYS A 63 15.55 -3.55 -9.91
CA CYS A 63 15.02 -4.69 -10.68
C CYS A 63 13.53 -4.54 -11.08
N LYS A 64 12.81 -3.53 -10.57
CA LYS A 64 11.33 -3.43 -10.69
C LYS A 64 10.77 -2.21 -11.44
N ALA A 65 11.57 -1.45 -12.19
CA ALA A 65 11.12 -0.24 -12.93
C ALA A 65 9.77 -0.42 -13.65
N ARG A 66 9.70 -1.43 -14.53
CA ARG A 66 8.52 -1.72 -15.36
C ARG A 66 7.24 -1.95 -14.57
N ARG A 67 7.32 -2.53 -13.37
CA ARG A 67 6.15 -2.78 -12.52
C ARG A 67 5.68 -1.48 -11.87
N THR A 68 6.60 -0.61 -11.49
CA THR A 68 6.27 0.70 -10.91
C THR A 68 5.67 1.63 -11.97
N ASP A 69 6.20 1.62 -13.19
CA ASP A 69 5.72 2.43 -14.31
C ASP A 69 4.26 2.08 -14.68
N PHE A 70 3.89 0.81 -14.55
CA PHE A 70 2.50 0.40 -14.74
C PHE A 70 1.53 1.15 -13.79
N TRP A 71 1.88 1.24 -12.50
CA TRP A 71 1.03 1.90 -11.51
C TRP A 71 1.10 3.43 -11.59
N LEU A 72 2.28 3.99 -11.85
CA LEU A 72 2.50 5.43 -11.82
C LEU A 72 2.16 6.12 -13.15
N ASP A 73 2.36 5.46 -14.27
CA ASP A 73 2.20 6.07 -15.60
C ASP A 73 1.02 5.47 -16.37
N PHE A 74 0.95 4.14 -16.47
CA PHE A 74 -0.06 3.49 -17.31
C PHE A 74 -1.48 3.58 -16.73
N LEU A 75 -1.69 3.19 -15.46
CA LEU A 75 -3.04 3.16 -14.88
C LEU A 75 -3.75 4.52 -14.82
N PRO A 76 -3.09 5.64 -14.44
CA PRO A 76 -3.72 6.96 -14.49
C PRO A 76 -4.21 7.34 -15.89
N LYS A 77 -3.43 7.02 -16.93
CA LYS A 77 -3.81 7.26 -18.33
C LYS A 77 -5.06 6.48 -18.73
N VAL A 78 -5.13 5.20 -18.34
CA VAL A 78 -6.31 4.35 -18.59
C VAL A 78 -7.54 4.89 -17.86
N LYS A 79 -7.41 5.29 -16.59
CA LYS A 79 -8.53 5.88 -15.83
C LYS A 79 -9.02 7.18 -16.48
N ALA A 80 -8.11 8.05 -16.91
CA ALA A 80 -8.46 9.30 -17.59
C ALA A 80 -9.15 9.06 -18.94
N ALA A 81 -8.70 8.07 -19.72
CA ALA A 81 -9.35 7.69 -20.97
C ALA A 81 -10.75 7.11 -20.75
N SER A 82 -10.93 6.28 -19.72
CA SER A 82 -12.23 5.71 -19.36
C SER A 82 -13.22 6.76 -18.85
N GLY A 83 -12.76 7.75 -18.06
CA GLY A 83 -13.61 8.84 -17.60
C GLY A 83 -14.08 9.70 -18.76
N ARG A 84 -13.17 10.06 -19.68
CA ARG A 84 -13.53 10.76 -20.92
C ARG A 84 -14.53 9.99 -21.75
N TYR A 85 -14.44 8.65 -21.80
CA TYR A 85 -15.40 7.77 -22.48
C TYR A 85 -16.80 7.78 -21.84
N GLN A 86 -16.90 7.96 -20.53
CA GLN A 86 -18.21 8.03 -19.87
C GLN A 86 -18.89 9.38 -20.10
N ASP A 87 -18.10 10.46 -20.13
CA ASP A 87 -18.62 11.82 -20.36
C ASP A 87 -19.20 11.99 -21.78
N ASN A 88 -18.51 11.47 -22.79
CA ASN A 88 -18.97 11.55 -24.18
C ASN A 88 -20.08 10.53 -24.51
N VAL A 89 -20.14 9.36 -23.87
CA VAL A 89 -21.30 8.45 -23.96
C VAL A 89 -22.54 9.05 -23.30
N ASN A 90 -22.40 9.77 -22.18
CA ASN A 90 -23.52 10.47 -21.53
C ASN A 90 -23.92 11.77 -22.26
N SER A 91 -23.05 12.33 -23.11
CA SER A 91 -23.37 13.51 -23.93
C SER A 91 -24.22 13.19 -25.16
N ASP A 92 -24.35 11.90 -25.52
CA ASP A 92 -25.05 11.43 -26.71
C ASP A 92 -26.40 10.79 -26.37
N CYS A 93 -27.17 11.42 -25.48
CA CYS A 93 -28.64 11.35 -25.44
C CYS A 93 -29.20 12.44 -24.53
N SER A 94 -29.25 13.67 -25.05
CA SER A 94 -30.21 14.66 -24.54
C SER A 94 -31.48 14.60 -25.37
N SER A 95 -32.28 13.55 -25.15
CA SER A 95 -33.73 13.63 -25.36
C SER A 95 -34.43 13.36 -24.04
N SER A 96 -34.78 14.44 -23.35
CA SER A 96 -35.94 14.62 -22.48
C SER A 96 -36.28 13.49 -21.51
N GLY A 97 -35.86 13.65 -20.25
CA GLY A 97 -36.39 12.88 -19.12
C GLY A 97 -35.68 13.22 -17.81
N GLU A 98 -36.10 14.29 -17.14
CA GLU A 98 -35.70 14.59 -15.76
C GLU A 98 -36.23 13.50 -14.81
N GLY A 99 -35.43 12.48 -14.55
CA GLY A 99 -35.64 11.51 -13.47
C GLY A 99 -34.82 11.92 -12.24
N GLN A 100 -35.36 12.78 -11.39
CA GLN A 100 -34.79 13.05 -10.07
C GLN A 100 -34.84 11.78 -9.21
N THR A 101 -33.74 11.03 -9.11
CA THR A 101 -33.60 10.02 -8.05
C THR A 101 -33.38 10.72 -6.72
N GLN A 102 -34.46 10.81 -5.96
CA GLN A 102 -34.48 11.44 -4.65
C GLN A 102 -33.70 10.61 -3.61
N PRO A 103 -32.84 11.23 -2.78
CA PRO A 103 -31.93 10.55 -1.84
C PRO A 103 -32.61 9.89 -0.63
N TYR A 104 -33.94 9.95 -0.52
CA TYR A 104 -34.67 9.46 0.67
C TYR A 104 -34.81 7.93 0.76
N VAL A 105 -34.58 7.18 -0.33
CA VAL A 105 -34.74 5.71 -0.32
C VAL A 105 -33.62 5.04 0.49
N TRP A 106 -32.39 5.55 0.37
CA TRP A 106 -31.26 5.08 1.18
C TRP A 106 -31.40 5.47 2.66
N THR A 107 -32.02 6.60 2.96
CA THR A 107 -32.28 6.98 4.37
C THR A 107 -33.32 6.08 5.03
N LEU A 108 -34.34 5.61 4.29
CA LEU A 108 -35.36 4.73 4.87
C LEU A 108 -34.80 3.33 5.22
N LEU A 109 -33.88 2.79 4.43
CA LEU A 109 -33.24 1.50 4.70
C LEU A 109 -32.37 1.51 5.96
N VAL A 110 -31.71 2.63 6.26
CA VAL A 110 -30.89 2.76 7.48
C VAL A 110 -31.77 2.88 8.73
N VAL A 111 -32.92 3.56 8.63
CA VAL A 111 -33.84 3.73 9.77
C VAL A 111 -34.58 2.43 10.10
N THR A 112 -34.94 1.60 9.11
CA THR A 112 -35.58 0.31 9.38
C THR A 112 -34.63 -0.70 10.04
N VAL A 113 -33.36 -0.77 9.59
CA VAL A 113 -32.37 -1.70 10.17
C VAL A 113 -31.94 -1.30 11.59
N LEU A 114 -31.91 0.01 11.91
CA LEU A 114 -31.62 0.47 13.29
C LEU A 114 -32.82 0.36 14.24
N GLY A 115 -34.06 0.36 13.71
CA GLY A 115 -35.28 0.18 14.52
C GLY A 115 -35.48 -1.25 15.03
N GLU A 116 -35.11 -2.26 14.24
CA GLU A 116 -35.27 -3.68 14.63
C GLU A 116 -34.28 -4.13 15.71
N MET A 117 -33.08 -3.53 15.77
CA MET A 117 -32.08 -3.87 16.80
C MET A 117 -32.40 -3.28 18.18
N ALA A 118 -33.25 -2.25 18.25
CA ALA A 118 -33.67 -1.65 19.52
C ALA A 118 -34.82 -2.40 20.19
N SER A 119 -35.61 -3.19 19.44
CA SER A 119 -36.73 -3.95 20.03
C SER A 119 -36.31 -5.28 20.65
N LEU A 120 -35.10 -5.79 20.37
CA LEU A 120 -34.60 -7.06 20.90
C LEU A 120 -33.78 -6.95 22.20
N VAL A 121 -33.68 -5.76 22.79
CA VAL A 121 -32.97 -5.55 24.08
C VAL A 121 -33.93 -5.37 25.27
N ASN A 122 -35.25 -5.26 25.04
CA ASN A 122 -36.21 -5.01 26.13
C ASN A 122 -37.23 -6.14 26.39
N HIS A 123 -36.90 -7.37 26.01
CA HIS A 123 -37.59 -8.54 26.52
C HIS A 123 -36.56 -9.53 27.07
N SER A 124 -36.30 -9.35 28.37
CA SER A 124 -35.91 -10.42 29.30
C SER A 124 -36.80 -11.65 29.18
#